data_AF-A0A934RST1-F1
#
_entry.id   AF-A0A934RST1-F1
#
_cell.length_a   1.000
_cell.length_b   1.000
_cell.length_c   1.000
_cell.angle_alpha   90.00
_cell.angle_beta   90.00
_cell.angle_gamma   90.00
#
_symmetry.space_group_name_H-M   'P 1'
#
loop_
_entity.id
_entity.type
_entity.pdbx_description
1 polymer ?
#
loop_
_entity_poly.entity_id
_entity_poly.type
_entity_poly.pdbx_seq_one_letter_code
_entity_poly.pdbx_strand_id
1 'polypeptide(L)'
;MAKPPQQTLLPLSLAATICWLFALHFPLAEVEKFGLSNSARLLDIGSTFRSNQQELLGLVAELFLLVFPSLIILLLPIASAPPRTKFRGLAIRILRFARTWAMPEVFALSILVAFIKIGSLANSRVAPGFYFLLACVILLTYVMQKLQLKDAPHWKNRKTAISYIVAASALLIPALTLPITIIASPGGTTQSTLLGGIAELAIHGSWGIAAVVFIASILIPIGKLGSLCWLLTLSPQKSSSPFARKTYRFIDFVGRWSMLDIFLIGFLATLIDFGPLSSIKPGPAAPAFAAAVILTVIAVERFELPSPQSR
;
A
#
# COMPACT_ATOMS: atom_id res chain seq x y z
N MET A 1 -13.57 -26.45 14.60
CA MET A 1 -14.19 -25.19 14.14
C MET A 1 -14.95 -25.47 12.85
N ALA A 2 -16.29 -25.37 12.90
CA ALA A 2 -17.14 -25.59 11.73
C ALA A 2 -16.86 -24.55 10.64
N LYS A 3 -16.72 -25.00 9.39
CA LYS A 3 -16.59 -24.12 8.22
C LYS A 3 -17.86 -23.27 8.16
N PRO A 4 -17.80 -21.92 8.14
CA PRO A 4 -19.02 -21.13 8.02
C PRO A 4 -19.74 -21.57 6.75
N PRO A 5 -21.09 -21.65 6.77
CA PRO A 5 -21.83 -22.06 5.58
C PRO A 5 -21.52 -21.05 4.47
N GLN A 6 -21.10 -21.54 3.30
CA GLN A 6 -20.78 -20.71 2.11
C GLN A 6 -21.91 -19.70 1.79
N GLN A 7 -23.13 -20.00 2.22
CA GLN A 7 -24.31 -19.13 2.13
C GLN A 7 -24.15 -17.77 2.84
N THR A 8 -23.32 -17.66 3.88
CA THR A 8 -23.08 -16.38 4.60
C THR A 8 -22.02 -15.50 3.95
N LEU A 9 -21.13 -16.07 3.13
CA LEU A 9 -20.04 -15.33 2.50
C LEU A 9 -20.49 -14.56 1.25
N LEU A 10 -21.49 -15.09 0.53
CA LEU A 10 -21.99 -14.47 -0.68
C LEU A 10 -22.63 -13.08 -0.42
N PRO A 11 -23.56 -12.90 0.55
CA PRO A 11 -24.11 -11.58 0.86
C PRO A 11 -23.06 -10.57 1.31
N LEU A 12 -22.09 -11.00 2.12
CA LEU A 12 -20.99 -10.13 2.58
C LEU A 12 -20.08 -9.70 1.43
N SER A 13 -19.82 -10.59 0.47
CA SER A 13 -19.05 -10.25 -0.72
C SER A 13 -19.76 -9.24 -1.62
N LEU A 14 -21.09 -9.35 -1.76
CA LEU A 14 -21.90 -8.38 -2.50
C LEU A 14 -21.95 -7.03 -1.78
N ALA A 15 -22.08 -7.03 -0.45
CA ALA A 15 -22.00 -5.81 0.35
C ALA A 15 -20.64 -5.11 0.16
N ALA A 16 -19.53 -5.87 0.14
CA ALA A 16 -18.20 -5.32 -0.15
C ALA A 16 -18.12 -4.69 -1.55
N THR A 17 -18.74 -5.30 -2.56
CA THR A 17 -18.84 -4.73 -3.92
C THR A 17 -19.63 -3.42 -3.93
N ILE A 18 -20.76 -3.35 -3.22
CA ILE A 18 -21.56 -2.13 -3.11
C ILE A 18 -20.77 -1.03 -2.41
N CYS A 19 -20.15 -1.32 -1.25
CA CYS A 19 -19.29 -0.36 -0.55
C CYS A 19 -18.15 0.14 -1.42
N TRP A 20 -17.53 -0.73 -2.22
CA TRP A 20 -16.48 -0.34 -3.16
C TRP A 20 -16.98 0.64 -4.22
N LEU A 21 -18.13 0.35 -4.84
CA LEU A 21 -18.72 1.26 -5.82
C LEU A 21 -18.98 2.65 -5.21
N PHE A 22 -19.49 2.72 -3.98
CA PHE A 22 -19.65 3.99 -3.29
C PHE A 22 -18.32 4.68 -2.98
N ALA A 23 -17.30 3.95 -2.52
CA ALA A 23 -15.97 4.48 -2.26
C ALA A 23 -15.28 5.04 -3.51
N LEU A 24 -15.60 4.53 -4.70
CA LEU A 24 -15.08 5.04 -5.98
C LEU A 24 -15.68 6.39 -6.38
N HIS A 25 -16.97 6.61 -6.10
CA HIS A 25 -17.70 7.78 -6.60
C HIS A 25 -17.72 8.94 -5.60
N PHE A 26 -17.75 8.64 -4.31
CA PHE A 26 -17.83 9.67 -3.27
C PHE A 26 -16.43 10.19 -2.89
N PRO A 27 -16.32 11.48 -2.51
CA PRO A 27 -15.08 12.01 -1.97
C PRO A 27 -14.66 11.27 -0.70
N LEU A 28 -13.36 11.02 -0.57
CA LEU A 28 -12.73 10.40 0.60
C LEU A 28 -12.38 11.46 1.66
N ALA A 29 -11.94 12.62 1.20
CA ALA A 29 -11.64 13.77 2.04
C ALA A 29 -11.96 15.07 1.32
N GLU A 30 -12.28 16.09 2.10
CA GLU A 30 -12.46 17.45 1.64
C GLU A 30 -11.59 18.37 2.50
N VAL A 31 -10.94 19.33 1.85
CA VAL A 31 -10.11 20.34 2.51
C VAL A 31 -10.52 21.70 2.02
N GLU A 32 -10.73 22.60 2.97
CA GLU A 32 -11.01 24.01 2.73
C GLU A 32 -9.81 24.86 3.16
N LYS A 33 -9.28 25.64 2.22
CA LYS A 33 -8.18 26.58 2.45
C LYS A 33 -8.34 27.79 1.54
N PHE A 34 -8.07 28.99 2.05
CA PHE A 34 -8.21 30.24 1.29
C PHE A 34 -9.62 30.50 0.70
N GLY A 35 -10.68 29.97 1.33
CA GLY A 35 -12.05 30.03 0.82
C GLY A 35 -12.31 29.13 -0.40
N LEU A 36 -11.33 28.31 -0.79
CA LEU A 36 -11.47 27.28 -1.82
C LEU A 36 -11.66 25.93 -1.14
N SER A 37 -12.57 25.12 -1.67
CA SER A 37 -12.72 23.72 -1.28
C SER A 37 -12.13 22.82 -2.35
N ASN A 38 -11.40 21.80 -1.91
CA ASN A 38 -10.88 20.76 -2.77
C ASN A 38 -11.26 19.39 -2.18
N SER A 39 -11.54 18.42 -3.05
CA SER A 39 -11.98 17.09 -2.64
C SER A 39 -11.13 16.01 -3.30
N ALA A 40 -10.71 15.01 -2.54
CA ALA A 40 -9.95 13.88 -3.07
C ALA A 40 -10.83 12.64 -3.21
N ARG A 41 -11.01 12.13 -4.43
CA ARG A 41 -11.63 10.82 -4.71
C ARG A 41 -10.56 9.79 -5.02
N LEU A 42 -10.91 8.50 -4.91
CA LEU A 42 -9.98 7.42 -5.24
C LEU A 42 -9.53 7.49 -6.71
N LEU A 43 -10.46 7.85 -7.61
CA LEU A 43 -10.23 7.91 -9.05
C LEU A 43 -9.27 9.03 -9.47
N ASP A 44 -9.13 10.07 -8.65
CA ASP A 44 -8.35 11.26 -9.00
C ASP A 44 -6.84 11.07 -8.77
N ILE A 45 -6.44 10.12 -7.92
CA ILE A 45 -5.04 9.93 -7.50
C ILE A 45 -4.13 9.70 -8.72
N GLY A 46 -4.55 8.83 -9.64
CA GLY A 46 -3.78 8.50 -10.84
C GLY A 46 -3.59 9.69 -11.77
N SER A 47 -4.63 10.49 -11.99
CA SER A 47 -4.57 11.69 -12.83
C SER A 47 -3.77 12.81 -12.17
N THR A 48 -3.83 12.96 -10.84
CA THR A 48 -2.99 13.91 -10.09
C THR A 48 -1.50 13.57 -10.21
N PHE A 49 -1.11 12.30 -10.17
CA PHE A 49 0.29 11.93 -10.39
C PHE A 49 0.75 12.25 -11.82
N ARG A 50 -0.08 11.98 -12.82
CA ARG A 50 0.22 12.29 -14.23
C ARG A 50 0.34 13.79 -14.48
N SER A 51 -0.54 14.62 -13.91
CA SER A 51 -0.46 16.08 -14.04
C SER A 51 0.82 16.66 -13.40
N ASN A 52 1.40 15.94 -12.42
CA ASN A 52 2.64 16.30 -11.77
C ASN A 52 3.91 15.70 -12.42
N GLN A 53 3.83 15.29 -13.70
CA GLN A 53 4.94 14.67 -14.45
C GLN A 53 5.45 13.36 -13.84
N GLN A 54 4.63 12.67 -13.04
CA GLN A 54 4.96 11.41 -12.37
C GLN A 54 4.10 10.26 -12.91
N GLU A 55 4.17 10.02 -14.23
CA GLU A 55 3.30 9.04 -14.91
C GLU A 55 3.42 7.62 -14.36
N LEU A 56 4.67 7.17 -14.12
CA LEU A 56 4.94 5.86 -13.54
C LEU A 56 4.23 5.69 -12.19
N LEU A 57 4.25 6.72 -11.35
CA LEU A 57 3.59 6.69 -10.05
C LEU A 57 2.07 6.69 -10.17
N GLY A 58 1.52 7.40 -11.14
CA GLY A 58 0.09 7.36 -11.43
C GLY A 58 -0.37 5.96 -11.81
N LEU A 59 0.37 5.28 -12.69
CA LEU A 59 0.09 3.89 -13.07
C LEU A 59 0.25 2.93 -11.89
N VAL A 60 1.29 3.10 -11.07
CA VAL A 60 1.46 2.29 -9.85
C VAL A 60 0.31 2.54 -8.88
N ALA A 61 -0.08 3.77 -8.62
CA ALA A 61 -1.20 4.08 -7.74
C ALA A 61 -2.50 3.46 -8.28
N GLU A 62 -2.83 3.64 -9.56
CA GLU A 62 -4.02 3.04 -10.18
C GLU A 62 -3.99 1.52 -10.10
N LEU A 63 -2.85 0.88 -10.38
CA LEU A 63 -2.75 -0.58 -10.35
C LEU A 63 -3.01 -1.13 -8.93
N PHE A 64 -2.36 -0.57 -7.92
CA PHE A 64 -2.40 -1.07 -6.53
C PHE A 64 -3.63 -0.61 -5.74
N LEU A 65 -4.15 0.59 -6.01
CA LEU A 65 -5.27 1.18 -5.29
C LEU A 65 -6.61 0.96 -5.98
N LEU A 66 -6.62 0.87 -7.31
CA LEU A 66 -7.86 0.75 -8.07
C LEU A 66 -8.00 -0.64 -8.71
N VAL A 67 -7.04 -1.05 -9.54
CA VAL A 67 -7.17 -2.27 -10.37
C VAL A 67 -7.18 -3.53 -9.53
N PHE A 68 -6.17 -3.77 -8.69
CA PHE A 68 -6.10 -4.99 -7.87
C PHE A 68 -7.25 -5.09 -6.85
N PRO A 69 -7.58 -4.04 -6.07
CA PRO A 69 -8.73 -4.11 -5.18
C PRO A 69 -10.06 -4.33 -5.92
N SER A 70 -10.29 -3.63 -7.04
CA SER A 70 -11.49 -3.84 -7.87
C SER A 70 -11.56 -5.27 -8.39
N LEU A 71 -10.44 -5.83 -8.87
CA LEU A 71 -10.37 -7.20 -9.35
C LEU A 71 -10.72 -8.20 -8.24
N ILE A 72 -10.23 -8.00 -7.02
CA ILE A 72 -10.58 -8.85 -5.89
C ILE A 72 -12.07 -8.73 -5.57
N ILE A 73 -12.56 -7.51 -5.42
CA ILE A 73 -13.92 -7.22 -4.96
C ILE A 73 -14.97 -7.71 -5.96
N LEU A 74 -14.69 -7.60 -7.27
CA LEU A 74 -15.59 -8.08 -8.33
C LEU A 74 -15.58 -9.61 -8.46
N LEU A 75 -14.45 -10.28 -8.16
CA LEU A 75 -14.35 -11.74 -8.21
C LEU A 75 -14.80 -12.42 -6.91
N LEU A 76 -14.90 -11.67 -5.82
CA LEU A 76 -15.25 -12.17 -4.49
C LEU A 76 -16.60 -12.89 -4.44
N PRO A 77 -17.68 -12.38 -5.08
CA PRO A 77 -18.96 -13.08 -5.12
C PRO A 77 -18.88 -14.41 -5.86
N ILE A 78 -18.14 -14.45 -6.98
CA ILE A 78 -17.96 -15.67 -7.78
C ILE A 78 -17.19 -16.73 -6.99
N ALA A 79 -16.18 -16.34 -6.22
CA ALA A 79 -15.40 -17.26 -5.40
C ALA A 79 -16.15 -17.77 -4.17
N SER A 80 -17.05 -16.95 -3.63
CA SER A 80 -17.93 -17.27 -2.49
C SER A 80 -19.16 -18.09 -2.90
N ALA A 81 -19.49 -18.14 -4.19
CA ALA A 81 -20.61 -18.89 -4.74
C ALA A 81 -20.43 -20.43 -4.60
N PRO A 82 -21.52 -21.22 -4.77
CA PRO A 82 -21.48 -22.67 -4.67
C PRO A 82 -20.43 -23.34 -5.58
N PRO A 83 -19.94 -24.56 -5.26
CA PRO A 83 -18.94 -25.29 -6.07
C PRO A 83 -19.27 -25.47 -7.55
N ARG A 84 -20.54 -25.43 -7.91
CA ARG A 84 -21.01 -25.62 -9.30
C ARG A 84 -20.96 -24.35 -10.17
N THR A 85 -20.60 -23.19 -9.61
CA THR A 85 -20.55 -21.93 -10.36
C THR A 85 -19.46 -21.95 -11.43
N LYS A 86 -19.82 -21.58 -12.68
CA LYS A 86 -18.88 -21.44 -13.80
C LYS A 86 -17.76 -20.45 -13.44
N PHE A 87 -16.56 -20.71 -13.93
CA PHE A 87 -15.36 -19.88 -13.72
C PHE A 87 -14.89 -19.70 -12.27
N ARG A 88 -15.50 -20.34 -11.27
CA ARG A 88 -15.07 -20.25 -9.87
C ARG A 88 -13.59 -20.58 -9.68
N GLY A 89 -13.08 -21.61 -10.37
CA GLY A 89 -11.67 -21.99 -10.32
C GLY A 89 -10.74 -20.91 -10.87
N LEU A 90 -11.12 -20.25 -11.97
CA LEU A 90 -10.38 -19.13 -12.54
C LEU A 90 -10.41 -17.92 -11.59
N ALA A 91 -11.59 -17.58 -11.06
CA ALA A 91 -11.75 -16.50 -10.09
C ALA A 91 -10.85 -16.68 -8.87
N ILE A 92 -10.81 -17.90 -8.29
CA ILE A 92 -9.92 -18.22 -7.17
C ILE A 92 -8.44 -18.08 -7.55
N ARG A 93 -8.04 -18.48 -8.76
CA ARG A 93 -6.65 -18.32 -9.22
C ARG A 93 -6.25 -16.85 -9.32
N ILE A 94 -7.09 -16.03 -9.94
CA ILE A 94 -6.86 -14.58 -10.11
C ILE A 94 -6.88 -13.87 -8.75
N LEU A 95 -7.84 -14.20 -7.88
CA LEU A 95 -7.94 -13.66 -6.52
C LEU A 95 -6.67 -13.88 -5.71
N ARG A 96 -6.11 -15.09 -5.78
CA ARG A 96 -4.86 -15.40 -5.05
C ARG A 96 -3.69 -14.56 -5.51
N PHE A 97 -3.58 -14.31 -6.82
CA PHE A 97 -2.56 -13.41 -7.35
C PHE A 97 -2.83 -11.98 -6.88
N ALA A 98 -4.01 -11.43 -7.17
CA ALA A 98 -4.36 -10.05 -6.87
C ALA A 98 -4.24 -9.70 -5.37
N ARG A 99 -4.48 -10.67 -4.48
CA ARG A 99 -4.39 -10.50 -3.02
C ARG A 99 -3.03 -9.99 -2.54
N THR A 100 -1.93 -10.41 -3.14
CA THR A 100 -0.60 -9.93 -2.69
C THR A 100 -0.37 -8.47 -3.03
N TRP A 101 -1.04 -7.98 -4.09
CA TRP A 101 -0.82 -6.67 -4.67
C TRP A 101 -1.87 -5.62 -4.25
N ALA A 102 -3.09 -6.04 -3.91
CA ALA A 102 -4.10 -5.13 -3.41
C ALA A 102 -3.71 -4.62 -2.01
N MET A 103 -3.70 -3.29 -1.86
CA MET A 103 -3.37 -2.63 -0.58
C MET A 103 -4.45 -1.62 -0.14
N PRO A 104 -5.75 -1.95 -0.20
CA PRO A 104 -6.79 -1.00 0.17
C PRO A 104 -6.72 -0.61 1.66
N GLU A 105 -6.21 -1.49 2.53
CA GLU A 105 -5.97 -1.19 3.95
C GLU A 105 -4.88 -0.14 4.15
N VAL A 106 -3.80 -0.19 3.36
CA VAL A 106 -2.69 0.76 3.45
C VAL A 106 -3.15 2.13 3.00
N PHE A 107 -3.99 2.17 1.96
CA PHE A 107 -4.58 3.40 1.47
C PHE A 107 -5.57 4.03 2.46
N ALA A 108 -6.44 3.24 3.10
CA ALA A 108 -7.31 3.76 4.16
C ALA A 108 -6.49 4.40 5.30
N LEU A 109 -5.34 3.81 5.66
CA LEU A 109 -4.43 4.37 6.64
C LEU A 109 -3.71 5.63 6.15
N SER A 110 -3.32 5.70 4.88
CA SER A 110 -2.67 6.90 4.33
C SER A 110 -3.61 8.10 4.36
N ILE A 111 -4.91 7.91 4.16
CA ILE A 111 -5.92 8.97 4.33
C ILE A 111 -5.94 9.46 5.78
N LEU A 112 -5.97 8.54 6.76
CA LEU A 112 -5.97 8.90 8.18
C LEU A 112 -4.72 9.70 8.57
N VAL A 113 -3.54 9.26 8.11
CA VAL A 113 -2.27 9.99 8.34
C VAL A 113 -2.29 11.35 7.64
N ALA A 114 -2.86 11.45 6.44
CA ALA A 114 -3.03 12.73 5.75
C ALA A 114 -3.87 13.69 6.59
N PHE A 115 -5.01 13.26 7.15
CA PHE A 115 -5.82 14.09 8.03
C PHE A 115 -5.03 14.62 9.24
N ILE A 116 -4.23 13.78 9.88
CA ILE A 116 -3.38 14.19 11.00
C ILE A 116 -2.36 15.25 10.54
N LYS A 117 -1.78 15.08 9.35
CA LYS A 117 -0.79 16.02 8.79
C LYS A 117 -1.41 17.35 8.34
N ILE A 118 -2.66 17.35 7.88
CA ILE A 118 -3.36 18.56 7.39
C ILE A 118 -4.01 19.33 8.54
N GLY A 119 -4.32 18.70 9.67
CA GLY A 119 -5.07 19.30 10.77
C GLY A 119 -4.52 20.63 11.33
N SER A 120 -3.25 20.96 11.06
CA SER A 120 -2.65 22.27 11.38
C SER A 120 -2.62 23.28 10.23
N LEU A 121 -2.88 22.85 8.99
CA LEU A 121 -2.66 23.62 7.76
C LEU A 121 -3.96 24.07 7.08
N ALA A 122 -5.07 23.36 7.31
CA ALA A 122 -6.36 23.63 6.66
C ALA A 122 -7.53 22.99 7.41
N ASN A 123 -8.75 23.47 7.14
CA ASN A 123 -9.96 22.84 7.64
C ASN A 123 -10.24 21.58 6.81
N SER A 124 -9.93 20.42 7.37
CA SER A 124 -10.13 19.12 6.71
C SER A 124 -11.32 18.37 7.30
N ARG A 125 -12.14 17.75 6.45
CA ARG A 125 -13.24 16.88 6.87
C ARG A 125 -13.16 15.52 6.15
N VAL A 126 -13.45 14.46 6.90
CA VAL A 126 -13.60 13.10 6.35
C VAL A 126 -14.93 13.03 5.61
N ALA A 127 -14.87 12.65 4.32
CA ALA A 127 -16.04 12.62 3.46
C ALA A 127 -16.65 11.20 3.37
N PRO A 128 -17.91 11.04 2.90
CA PRO A 128 -18.63 9.77 2.95
C PRO A 128 -17.90 8.58 2.32
N GLY A 129 -17.13 8.81 1.25
CA GLY A 129 -16.37 7.78 0.54
C GLY A 129 -15.38 7.05 1.44
N PHE A 130 -14.79 7.74 2.44
CA PHE A 130 -13.84 7.12 3.36
C PHE A 130 -14.50 6.05 4.24
N TYR A 131 -15.72 6.30 4.73
CA TYR A 131 -16.44 5.30 5.52
C TYR A 131 -16.82 4.08 4.68
N PHE A 132 -17.20 4.28 3.42
CA PHE A 132 -17.45 3.18 2.48
C PHE A 132 -16.17 2.39 2.17
N LEU A 133 -15.03 3.06 2.00
CA LEU A 133 -13.73 2.42 1.84
C LEU A 133 -13.38 1.56 3.06
N LEU A 134 -13.57 2.11 4.27
CA LEU A 134 -13.28 1.41 5.52
C LEU A 134 -14.19 0.19 5.72
N ALA A 135 -15.49 0.34 5.46
CA ALA A 135 -16.44 -0.78 5.47
C ALA A 135 -16.05 -1.85 4.44
N CYS A 136 -15.64 -1.44 3.24
CA CYS A 136 -15.17 -2.35 2.20
C CYS A 136 -13.92 -3.13 2.65
N VAL A 137 -12.91 -2.46 3.22
CA VAL A 137 -11.69 -3.09 3.74
C VAL A 137 -12.00 -4.11 4.83
N ILE A 138 -12.90 -3.78 5.76
CA ILE A 138 -13.31 -4.68 6.84
C ILE A 138 -14.01 -5.92 6.27
N LEU A 139 -15.00 -5.73 5.38
CA LEU A 139 -15.74 -6.83 4.75
C LEU A 139 -14.82 -7.71 3.90
N LEU A 140 -13.95 -7.10 3.10
CA LEU A 140 -12.96 -7.78 2.28
C LEU A 140 -12.05 -8.66 3.13
N THR A 141 -11.49 -8.10 4.20
CA THR A 141 -10.62 -8.82 5.14
C THR A 141 -11.34 -9.99 5.79
N TYR A 142 -12.58 -9.77 6.25
CA TYR A 142 -13.40 -10.80 6.88
C TYR A 142 -13.71 -11.96 5.91
N VAL A 143 -14.21 -11.66 4.71
CA VAL A 143 -14.55 -12.68 3.71
C VAL A 143 -13.30 -13.45 3.28
N MET A 144 -12.18 -12.76 3.05
CA MET A 144 -10.91 -13.40 2.68
C MET A 144 -10.40 -14.37 3.75
N GLN A 145 -10.47 -14.00 5.03
CA GLN A 145 -10.09 -14.87 6.13
C GLN A 145 -10.95 -16.15 6.19
N LYS A 146 -12.25 -16.03 5.96
CA LYS A 146 -13.18 -17.17 5.98
C LYS A 146 -13.09 -18.05 4.73
N LEU A 147 -12.72 -17.48 3.58
CA LEU A 147 -12.61 -18.23 2.32
C LEU A 147 -11.44 -19.23 2.35
N GLN A 148 -10.48 -19.08 3.28
CA GLN A 148 -9.33 -19.98 3.50
C GLN A 148 -8.69 -20.43 2.18
N LEU A 149 -8.40 -19.46 1.29
CA LEU A 149 -7.69 -19.74 0.05
C LEU A 149 -6.30 -20.27 0.41
N LYS A 150 -6.07 -21.57 0.23
CA LYS A 150 -4.72 -22.13 0.32
C LYS A 150 -3.87 -21.47 -0.76
N ASP A 151 -2.73 -20.95 -0.34
CA ASP A 151 -1.78 -20.30 -1.23
C ASP A 151 -1.38 -21.25 -2.37
N ALA A 152 -1.28 -20.70 -3.58
CA ALA A 152 -0.87 -21.46 -4.76
C ALA A 152 0.63 -21.85 -4.65
N PRO A 153 1.09 -22.88 -5.38
CA PRO A 153 2.51 -23.22 -5.42
C PRO A 153 3.34 -22.03 -5.91
N HIS A 154 4.32 -21.67 -5.09
CA HIS A 154 5.26 -20.57 -5.27
C HIS A 154 6.30 -20.99 -6.31
N TRP A 155 6.46 -20.16 -7.34
CA TRP A 155 7.44 -20.28 -8.41
C TRP A 155 8.81 -19.87 -7.85
N LYS A 156 9.76 -20.81 -7.91
CA LYS A 156 10.90 -20.93 -7.01
C LYS A 156 12.20 -20.48 -7.70
N ASN A 157 12.84 -19.40 -7.25
CA ASN A 157 14.21 -19.10 -7.70
C ASN A 157 14.97 -18.11 -6.80
N ARG A 158 15.87 -18.65 -5.95
CA ARG A 158 16.74 -17.84 -5.08
C ARG A 158 17.61 -16.84 -5.85
N LYS A 159 18.05 -17.17 -7.07
CA LYS A 159 18.88 -16.27 -7.88
C LYS A 159 18.11 -15.02 -8.28
N THR A 160 16.86 -15.18 -8.71
CA THR A 160 16.01 -14.05 -9.08
C THR A 160 15.68 -13.17 -7.87
N ALA A 161 15.46 -13.77 -6.69
CA ALA A 161 15.27 -13.01 -5.45
C ALA A 161 16.48 -12.13 -5.12
N ILE A 162 17.71 -12.63 -5.30
CA ILE A 162 18.94 -11.83 -5.10
C ILE A 162 18.97 -10.64 -6.05
N SER A 163 18.69 -10.83 -7.35
CA SER A 163 18.66 -9.73 -8.32
C SER A 163 17.69 -8.62 -7.92
N TYR A 164 16.50 -8.98 -7.44
CA TYR A 164 15.51 -8.01 -6.96
C TYR A 164 15.96 -7.28 -5.69
N ILE A 165 16.62 -7.97 -4.75
CA ILE A 165 17.15 -7.36 -3.52
C ILE A 165 18.26 -6.37 -3.83
N VAL A 166 19.18 -6.71 -4.74
CA VAL A 166 20.26 -5.82 -5.17
C VAL A 166 19.68 -4.59 -5.87
N ALA A 167 18.75 -4.77 -6.81
CA ALA A 167 18.09 -3.67 -7.49
C ALA A 167 17.32 -2.76 -6.52
N ALA A 168 16.56 -3.33 -5.58
CA ALA A 168 15.85 -2.58 -4.56
C ALA A 168 16.79 -1.79 -3.64
N SER A 169 17.93 -2.39 -3.26
CA SER A 169 18.95 -1.73 -2.44
C SER A 169 19.58 -0.54 -3.15
N ALA A 170 19.88 -0.68 -4.44
CA ALA A 170 20.41 0.41 -5.26
C ALA A 170 19.41 1.57 -5.40
N LEU A 171 18.12 1.27 -5.58
CA LEU A 171 17.05 2.26 -5.68
C LEU A 171 16.72 2.93 -4.33
N LEU A 172 17.02 2.29 -3.21
CA LEU A 172 16.80 2.88 -1.90
C LEU A 172 17.73 4.09 -1.64
N ILE A 173 18.91 4.11 -2.27
CA ILE A 173 19.86 5.24 -2.16
C ILE A 173 19.20 6.55 -2.65
N PRO A 174 18.80 6.70 -3.93
CA PRO A 174 18.13 7.92 -4.39
C PRO A 174 16.80 8.15 -3.68
N ALA A 175 16.10 7.10 -3.26
CA ALA A 175 14.84 7.23 -2.53
C ALA A 175 14.99 7.88 -1.15
N LEU A 176 16.12 7.69 -0.46
CA LEU A 176 16.40 8.28 0.84
C LEU A 176 17.14 9.62 0.75
N THR A 177 17.89 9.88 -0.32
CA THR A 177 18.69 11.09 -0.48
C THR A 177 17.97 12.22 -1.21
N LEU A 178 17.09 11.90 -2.17
CA LEU A 178 16.42 12.92 -2.97
C LEU A 178 15.14 13.45 -2.27
N PRO A 179 14.64 14.62 -2.70
CA PRO A 179 13.36 15.13 -2.22
C PRO A 179 12.20 14.18 -2.54
N ILE A 180 11.42 13.85 -1.53
CA ILE A 180 10.21 13.01 -1.65
C ILE A 180 8.97 13.87 -1.83
N THR A 181 8.99 15.11 -1.33
CA THR A 181 7.88 16.06 -1.44
C THR A 181 8.40 17.43 -1.85
N ILE A 182 7.67 18.06 -2.77
CA ILE A 182 7.89 19.44 -3.21
C ILE A 182 6.61 20.21 -2.89
N ILE A 183 6.73 21.25 -2.07
CA ILE A 183 5.62 22.12 -1.71
C ILE A 183 5.84 23.44 -2.45
N ALA A 184 4.91 23.78 -3.34
CA ALA A 184 4.90 25.09 -4.00
C ALA A 184 3.98 26.03 -3.24
N SER A 185 4.48 27.20 -2.89
CA SER A 185 3.75 28.28 -2.23
C SER A 185 4.10 29.62 -2.89
N PRO A 186 3.35 30.71 -2.65
CA PRO A 186 3.56 31.98 -3.34
C PRO A 186 4.93 32.60 -3.02
N GLY A 187 5.51 32.24 -1.87
CA GLY A 187 6.84 32.66 -1.42
C GLY A 187 8.00 31.78 -1.90
N GLY A 188 7.75 30.73 -2.70
CA GLY A 188 8.78 29.85 -3.24
C GLY A 188 8.42 28.37 -3.22
N THR A 189 9.36 27.56 -3.70
CA THR A 189 9.24 26.09 -3.65
C THR A 189 10.14 25.55 -2.55
N THR A 190 9.57 24.76 -1.64
CA THR A 190 10.32 24.04 -0.62
C THR A 190 10.36 22.56 -0.97
N GLN A 191 11.53 21.96 -0.80
CA GLN A 191 11.75 20.55 -1.10
C GLN A 191 12.18 19.85 0.19
N SER A 192 11.52 18.75 0.52
CA SER A 192 11.83 17.98 1.72
C SER A 192 12.18 16.55 1.33
N THR A 193 13.32 16.07 1.83
CA THR A 193 13.66 14.64 1.85
C THR A 193 12.84 13.94 2.94
N LEU A 194 12.83 12.60 2.96
CA LEU A 194 12.18 11.84 4.03
C LEU A 194 12.70 12.24 5.41
N LEU A 195 14.03 12.25 5.58
CA LEU A 195 14.68 12.68 6.82
C LEU A 195 14.42 14.16 7.13
N GLY A 196 14.42 15.03 6.12
CA GLY A 196 14.11 16.44 6.28
C GLY A 196 12.69 16.67 6.82
N GLY A 197 11.69 15.99 6.25
CA GLY A 197 10.31 16.06 6.73
C GLY A 197 10.13 15.50 8.15
N ILE A 198 10.85 14.43 8.50
CA ILE A 198 10.86 13.88 9.87
C ILE A 198 11.50 14.88 10.86
N ALA A 199 12.61 15.51 10.48
CA ALA A 199 13.28 16.50 11.31
C ALA A 199 12.40 17.74 11.54
N GLU A 200 11.73 18.22 10.50
CA GLU A 200 10.78 19.33 10.57
C GLU A 200 9.63 19.02 11.56
N LEU A 201 9.04 17.81 11.46
CA LEU A 201 8.02 17.35 12.40
C LEU A 201 8.53 17.32 13.85
N ALA A 202 9.76 16.85 14.08
CA ALA A 202 10.36 16.79 15.41
C ALA A 202 10.61 18.20 15.99
N ILE A 203 11.11 19.14 15.16
CA ILE A 203 11.35 20.53 15.56
C ILE A 203 10.03 21.22 15.97
N HIS A 204 8.95 20.95 15.26
CA HIS A 204 7.61 21.46 15.59
C HIS A 204 6.94 20.73 16.77
N GLY A 205 7.68 19.91 17.53
CA GLY A 205 7.20 19.27 18.75
C GLY A 205 6.36 18.01 18.52
N SER A 206 6.16 17.58 17.28
CA SER A 206 5.35 16.41 16.93
C SER A 206 6.16 15.09 16.94
N TRP A 207 6.93 14.87 18.01
CA TRP A 207 7.84 13.73 18.16
C TRP A 207 7.20 12.38 17.91
N GLY A 208 5.94 12.18 18.35
CA GLY A 208 5.19 10.96 18.10
C GLY A 208 4.94 10.69 16.62
N ILE A 209 4.52 11.71 15.86
CA ILE A 209 4.29 11.59 14.42
C ILE A 209 5.62 11.40 13.69
N ALA A 210 6.65 12.16 14.06
CA ALA A 210 8.00 12.03 13.51
C ALA A 210 8.55 10.59 13.68
N ALA A 211 8.36 9.99 14.86
CA ALA A 211 8.77 8.60 15.13
C ALA A 211 8.00 7.59 14.27
N VAL A 212 6.67 7.75 14.13
CA VAL A 212 5.84 6.88 13.28
C VAL A 212 6.31 6.95 11.82
N VAL A 213 6.51 8.15 11.28
CA VAL A 213 6.98 8.35 9.91
C VAL A 213 8.40 7.79 9.74
N PHE A 214 9.32 8.04 10.68
CA PHE A 214 10.67 7.47 10.62
C PHE A 214 10.66 5.94 10.57
N ILE A 215 9.85 5.30 11.43
CA ILE A 215 9.74 3.85 11.48
C ILE A 215 9.15 3.31 10.17
N ALA A 216 8.05 3.92 9.70
CA ALA A 216 7.35 3.50 8.48
C ALA A 216 8.18 3.68 7.20
N SER A 217 8.84 4.84 7.07
CA SER A 217 9.49 5.28 5.84
C SER A 217 10.95 4.85 5.70
N ILE A 218 11.65 4.61 6.81
CA ILE A 218 13.09 4.35 6.81
C ILE A 218 13.41 3.01 7.46
N LEU A 219 13.02 2.83 8.72
CA LEU A 219 13.40 1.65 9.49
C LEU A 219 12.78 0.38 8.91
N ILE A 220 11.51 0.43 8.50
CA ILE A 220 10.80 -0.70 7.91
C ILE A 220 11.42 -1.12 6.56
N PRO A 221 11.63 -0.25 5.56
CA PRO A 221 12.24 -0.65 4.28
C PRO A 221 13.67 -1.18 4.44
N ILE A 222 14.51 -0.52 5.24
CA ILE A 222 15.88 -0.95 5.52
C ILE A 222 15.87 -2.29 6.26
N GLY A 223 15.04 -2.41 7.30
CA GLY A 223 14.90 -3.64 8.08
C GLY A 223 14.40 -4.81 7.23
N LYS A 224 13.50 -4.56 6.27
CA LYS A 224 13.02 -5.56 5.32
C LYS A 224 14.16 -6.08 4.43
N LEU A 225 14.94 -5.19 3.82
CA LEU A 225 16.10 -5.57 3.00
C LEU A 225 17.16 -6.30 3.82
N GLY A 226 17.52 -5.77 5.00
CA GLY A 226 18.48 -6.41 5.90
C GLY A 226 18.04 -7.81 6.30
N SER A 227 16.75 -8.00 6.61
CA SER A 227 16.20 -9.31 6.97
C SER A 227 16.20 -10.28 5.78
N LEU A 228 15.93 -9.81 4.55
CA LEU A 228 16.03 -10.63 3.34
C LEU A 228 17.49 -11.03 3.04
N CYS A 229 18.44 -10.10 3.19
CA CYS A 229 19.87 -10.38 3.07
C CYS A 229 20.32 -11.41 4.11
N TRP A 230 19.88 -11.28 5.36
CA TRP A 230 20.15 -12.27 6.40
C TRP A 230 19.59 -13.65 6.04
N LEU A 231 18.32 -13.72 5.62
CA LEU A 231 17.69 -14.98 5.21
C LEU A 231 18.43 -15.63 4.02
N LEU A 232 18.98 -14.83 3.10
CA LEU A 232 19.82 -15.33 2.01
C LEU A 232 21.12 -15.97 2.48
N THR A 233 21.65 -15.64 3.66
CA THR A 233 22.89 -16.28 4.16
C THR A 233 22.63 -17.61 4.88
N LEU A 234 21.38 -17.92 5.22
CA LEU A 234 21.05 -19.16 5.91
C LEU A 234 21.20 -20.38 4.98
N SER A 235 21.94 -21.38 5.45
CA SER A 235 21.97 -22.71 4.84
C SER A 235 20.56 -23.33 4.81
N PRO A 236 20.22 -24.16 3.79
CA PRO A 236 18.92 -24.84 3.71
C PRO A 236 18.52 -25.58 5.00
N GLN A 237 19.51 -26.05 5.76
CA GLN A 237 19.31 -26.74 7.03
C GLN A 237 18.88 -25.82 8.19
N LYS A 238 19.46 -24.61 8.30
CA LYS A 238 19.12 -23.61 9.33
C LYS A 238 17.90 -22.76 8.97
N SER A 239 17.53 -22.73 7.69
CA SER A 239 16.36 -21.99 7.20
C SER A 239 15.01 -22.61 7.64
N SER A 240 15.01 -23.81 8.22
CA SER A 240 13.84 -24.39 8.91
C SER A 240 13.66 -23.88 10.36
N SER A 241 14.60 -23.08 10.88
CA SER A 241 14.54 -22.55 12.26
C SER A 241 13.21 -21.79 12.51
N PRO A 242 12.60 -21.93 13.71
CA PRO A 242 11.43 -21.15 14.11
C PRO A 242 11.65 -19.64 13.96
N PHE A 243 12.89 -19.18 14.21
CA PHE A 243 13.26 -17.76 14.07
C PHE A 243 13.21 -17.30 12.62
N ALA A 244 13.82 -18.05 11.69
CA ALA A 244 13.79 -17.73 10.26
C ALA A 244 12.35 -17.64 9.71
N ARG A 245 11.48 -18.56 10.15
CA ARG A 245 10.05 -18.53 9.81
C ARG A 245 9.32 -17.33 10.41
N LYS A 246 9.62 -16.95 11.66
CA LYS A 246 9.06 -15.76 12.30
C LYS A 246 9.49 -14.49 11.58
N THR A 247 10.76 -14.38 11.23
CA THR A 247 11.32 -13.26 10.46
C THR A 247 10.67 -13.15 9.09
N TYR A 248 10.54 -14.25 8.34
CA TYR A 248 9.88 -14.24 7.04
C TYR A 248 8.40 -13.82 7.14
N ARG A 249 7.66 -14.33 8.13
CA ARG A 249 6.27 -13.89 8.37
C ARG A 249 6.17 -12.41 8.73
N PHE A 250 7.14 -11.90 9.49
CA PHE A 250 7.20 -10.48 9.82
C PHE A 250 7.50 -9.63 8.58
N ILE A 251 8.46 -10.04 7.74
CA ILE A 251 8.78 -9.40 6.46
C ILE A 251 7.56 -9.37 5.53
N ASP A 252 6.85 -10.50 5.40
CA ASP A 252 5.67 -10.62 4.53
C ASP A 252 4.53 -9.71 5.03
N PHE A 253 4.31 -9.67 6.34
CA PHE A 253 3.33 -8.77 6.95
C PHE A 253 3.69 -7.31 6.70
N VAL A 254 4.92 -6.91 7.01
CA VAL A 254 5.42 -5.53 6.89
C VAL A 254 5.51 -5.09 5.42
N GLY A 255 5.66 -6.05 4.49
CA GLY A 255 5.93 -5.77 3.09
C GLY A 255 4.88 -4.90 2.38
N ARG A 256 3.59 -5.01 2.75
CA ARG A 256 2.52 -4.15 2.21
C ARG A 256 2.55 -2.74 2.80
N TRP A 257 3.02 -2.57 4.04
CA TRP A 257 3.04 -1.28 4.74
C TRP A 257 4.04 -0.29 4.17
N SER A 258 5.10 -0.77 3.50
CA SER A 258 6.13 0.09 2.91
C SER A 258 5.60 0.98 1.78
N MET A 259 4.41 0.72 1.22
CA MET A 259 3.79 1.58 0.21
C MET A 259 3.02 2.77 0.77
N LEU A 260 2.83 2.84 2.10
CA LEU A 260 2.03 3.88 2.76
C LEU A 260 2.44 5.28 2.30
N ASP A 261 3.74 5.58 2.29
CA ASP A 261 4.23 6.93 2.03
C ASP A 261 3.92 7.44 0.63
N ILE A 262 4.00 6.57 -0.39
CA ILE A 262 3.69 6.95 -1.78
C ILE A 262 2.20 7.27 -1.90
N PHE A 263 1.36 6.43 -1.29
CA PHE A 263 -0.08 6.66 -1.29
C PHE A 263 -0.48 7.88 -0.48
N LEU A 264 0.19 8.13 0.65
CA LEU A 264 0.03 9.34 1.45
C LEU A 264 0.37 10.59 0.62
N ILE A 265 1.52 10.61 -0.04
CA ILE A 265 1.94 11.77 -0.85
C ILE A 265 0.99 11.98 -2.04
N GLY A 266 0.57 10.90 -2.71
CA GLY A 266 -0.41 10.98 -3.79
C GLY A 266 -1.74 11.55 -3.32
N PHE A 267 -2.25 11.04 -2.20
CA PHE A 267 -3.49 11.51 -1.62
C PHE A 267 -3.40 12.98 -1.17
N LEU A 268 -2.30 13.37 -0.52
CA LEU A 268 -2.02 14.76 -0.15
C LEU A 268 -1.91 15.67 -1.37
N ALA A 269 -1.31 15.20 -2.46
CA ALA A 269 -1.21 15.95 -3.70
C ALA A 269 -2.58 16.20 -4.33
N THR A 270 -3.49 15.22 -4.27
CA THR A 270 -4.88 15.41 -4.75
C THR A 270 -5.64 16.36 -3.83
N LEU A 271 -5.42 16.28 -2.53
CA LEU A 271 -6.20 17.02 -1.53
C LEU A 271 -5.72 18.47 -1.33
N ILE A 272 -4.41 18.72 -1.43
CA ILE A 272 -3.77 20.04 -1.32
C ILE A 272 -3.24 20.43 -2.71
N ASP A 273 -4.16 20.79 -3.60
CA ASP A 273 -3.86 21.43 -4.87
C ASP A 273 -4.75 22.66 -5.06
N PHE A 274 -4.27 23.81 -4.59
CA PHE A 274 -4.91 25.11 -4.76
C PHE A 274 -4.22 25.92 -5.88
N GLY A 275 -3.62 25.22 -6.85
CA GLY A 275 -2.91 25.83 -7.96
C GLY A 275 -1.73 26.70 -7.50
N PRO A 276 -1.63 27.97 -7.94
CA PRO A 276 -0.51 28.84 -7.57
C PRO A 276 -0.41 29.18 -6.07
N LEU A 277 -1.50 29.00 -5.30
CA LEU A 277 -1.55 29.38 -3.90
C LEU A 277 -0.85 28.39 -2.98
N SER A 278 -1.00 27.09 -3.23
CA SER A 278 -0.41 26.03 -2.41
C SER A 278 -0.63 24.69 -3.10
N SER A 279 0.44 24.00 -3.48
CA SER A 279 0.33 22.63 -3.99
C SER A 279 1.40 21.72 -3.39
N ILE A 280 1.03 20.47 -3.15
CA ILE A 280 1.96 19.41 -2.73
C ILE A 280 2.17 18.48 -3.92
N LYS A 281 3.43 18.25 -4.28
CA LYS A 281 3.80 17.40 -5.41
C LYS A 281 4.78 16.31 -4.97
N PRO A 282 4.69 15.09 -5.55
CA PRO A 282 5.70 14.07 -5.35
C PRO A 282 7.04 14.51 -5.95
N GLY A 283 8.11 14.34 -5.19
CA GLY A 283 9.47 14.65 -5.63
C GLY A 283 10.12 13.48 -6.41
N PRO A 284 11.34 13.69 -6.93
CA PRO A 284 12.07 12.69 -7.74
C PRO A 284 12.45 11.42 -6.96
N ALA A 285 12.44 11.45 -5.62
CA ALA A 285 12.65 10.24 -4.81
C ALA A 285 11.48 9.25 -4.90
N ALA A 286 10.26 9.74 -5.16
CA ALA A 286 9.04 8.95 -5.10
C ALA A 286 9.01 7.74 -6.07
N PRO A 287 9.39 7.86 -7.36
CA PRO A 287 9.50 6.69 -8.26
C PRO A 287 10.57 5.69 -7.83
N ALA A 288 11.72 6.15 -7.32
CA ALA A 288 12.75 5.26 -6.81
C ALA A 288 12.27 4.48 -5.57
N PHE A 289 11.59 5.17 -4.65
CA PHE A 289 11.00 4.55 -3.46
C PHE A 289 9.93 3.52 -3.83
N ALA A 290 9.01 3.86 -4.75
CA ALA A 290 7.98 2.94 -5.25
C ALA A 290 8.59 1.70 -5.90
N ALA A 291 9.55 1.89 -6.79
CA ALA A 291 10.23 0.78 -7.44
C ALA A 291 10.97 -0.11 -6.42
N ALA A 292 11.69 0.46 -5.46
CA ALA A 292 12.36 -0.30 -4.41
C ALA A 292 11.37 -1.16 -3.62
N VAL A 293 10.25 -0.59 -3.19
CA VAL A 293 9.21 -1.32 -2.43
C VAL A 293 8.61 -2.45 -3.26
N ILE A 294 8.23 -2.20 -4.52
CA ILE A 294 7.70 -3.24 -5.43
C ILE A 294 8.70 -4.39 -5.59
N LEU A 295 9.97 -4.07 -5.86
CA LEU A 295 11.02 -5.07 -6.01
C LEU A 295 11.22 -5.88 -4.73
N THR A 296 11.10 -5.28 -3.55
CA THR A 296 11.16 -6.05 -2.30
C THR A 296 9.95 -6.96 -2.08
N VAL A 297 8.74 -6.59 -2.55
CA VAL A 297 7.57 -7.48 -2.52
C VAL A 297 7.80 -8.67 -3.45
N ILE A 298 8.25 -8.43 -4.68
CA ILE A 298 8.59 -9.50 -5.64
C ILE A 298 9.71 -10.38 -5.08
N ALA A 299 10.74 -9.79 -4.45
CA ALA A 299 11.83 -10.55 -3.84
C ALA A 299 11.32 -11.54 -2.78
N VAL A 300 10.39 -11.10 -1.92
CA VAL A 300 9.75 -11.97 -0.92
C VAL A 300 8.98 -13.10 -1.59
N GLU A 301 8.15 -12.81 -2.60
CA GLU A 301 7.38 -13.83 -3.32
C GLU A 301 8.27 -14.88 -4.02
N ARG A 302 9.47 -14.49 -4.46
CA ARG A 302 10.44 -15.38 -5.12
C ARG A 302 11.37 -16.09 -4.14
N PHE A 303 11.39 -15.68 -2.88
CA PHE A 303 12.27 -16.24 -1.85
C PHE A 303 11.63 -17.47 -1.19
N GLU A 304 12.34 -18.60 -1.19
CA GLU A 304 11.88 -19.83 -0.51
C GLU A 304 12.54 -19.99 0.85
N LEU A 305 11.74 -20.27 1.88
CA LEU A 305 12.20 -21.01 3.05
C LEU A 305 12.03 -22.52 2.78
N PRO A 306 13.04 -23.38 3.03
CA PRO A 306 12.90 -24.83 2.95
C PRO A 306 11.78 -25.33 3.85
N SER A 307 10.85 -26.09 3.28
CA SER A 307 9.77 -26.71 4.06
C SER A 307 10.34 -27.90 4.86
N PRO A 308 9.83 -28.16 6.07
CA PRO A 308 10.29 -29.28 6.90
C PRO A 308 9.97 -30.67 6.31
N GLN A 309 9.24 -30.75 5.19
CA GLN A 309 8.80 -32.00 4.56
C GLN A 309 9.72 -32.48 3.40
N SER A 310 10.84 -31.80 3.14
CA SER A 310 11.78 -32.21 2.09
C SER A 310 12.90 -33.15 2.58
N ARG A 311 12.63 -33.95 3.61
CA ARG A 311 13.52 -35.02 4.08
C ARG A 311 12.76 -36.33 4.17
#